data_AF-K9Y9W4-F1
#
_entry.id   AF-K9Y9W4-F1
#
_cell.length_a   1.000
_cell.length_b   1.000
_cell.length_c   1.000
_cell.angle_alpha   90.00
_cell.angle_beta   90.00
_cell.angle_gamma   90.00
#
_symmetry.space_group_name_H-M   'P 1'
#
loop_
_entity.id
_entity.type
_entity.pdbx_description
1 polymer ?
#
loop_
_entity_poly.entity_id
_entity_poly.type
_entity_poly.pdbx_seq_one_letter_code
_entity_poly.pdbx_strand_id
1 'polypeptide(L)'
;MKGEFTAIIEEAKEGGYWAICPEIPGANGQGETIEEAKESLKGAIQLIFEDRLADIRQGLSQSAIEETISISKKRNKEQITNIEDVFHESENCYNKQLFTNDLGQKRVS
;
A
#
# COMPACT_ATOMS: atom_id res chain seq x y z
N MET A 1 4.20 14.56 -5.30
CA MET A 1 4.45 13.46 -6.27
C MET A 1 3.25 13.36 -7.23
N LYS A 2 3.45 13.05 -8.51
CA LYS A 2 2.35 12.86 -9.48
C LYS A 2 2.50 11.47 -10.10
N GLY A 3 1.49 10.62 -9.94
CA GLY A 3 1.48 9.26 -10.47
C GLY A 3 0.09 8.64 -10.30
N GLU A 4 -0.24 7.69 -11.17
CA GLU A 4 -1.45 6.89 -11.06
C GLU A 4 -1.08 5.52 -10.47
N PHE A 5 -1.75 5.14 -9.39
CA PHE A 5 -1.51 3.89 -8.66
C PHE A 5 -2.81 3.09 -8.59
N THR A 6 -2.71 1.76 -8.48
CA THR A 6 -3.89 0.92 -8.29
C THR A 6 -4.25 0.86 -6.81
N ALA A 7 -5.51 1.11 -6.49
CA ALA A 7 -6.06 0.84 -5.16
C ALA A 7 -6.93 -0.41 -5.25
N ILE A 8 -6.64 -1.42 -4.44
CA ILE A 8 -7.56 -2.52 -4.13
C ILE A 8 -8.25 -2.14 -2.83
N ILE A 9 -9.58 -2.16 -2.80
CA ILE A 9 -10.40 -1.70 -1.68
C ILE A 9 -11.42 -2.79 -1.36
N GLU A 10 -11.51 -3.17 -0.10
CA GLU A 10 -12.43 -4.20 0.39
C GLU A 10 -13.11 -3.74 1.67
N GLU A 11 -14.32 -4.26 1.91
CA GLU A 11 -15.04 -4.06 3.17
C GLU A 11 -14.31 -4.80 4.32
N ALA A 12 -14.17 -4.14 5.46
CA ALA A 12 -13.63 -4.76 6.66
C ALA A 12 -14.72 -5.57 7.40
N LYS A 13 -14.32 -6.63 8.10
CA LYS A 13 -15.27 -7.53 8.79
C LYS A 13 -16.05 -6.82 9.91
N GLU A 14 -15.40 -5.85 10.54
CA GLU A 14 -15.92 -5.02 11.62
C GLU A 14 -16.71 -3.79 11.14
N GLY A 15 -16.80 -3.58 9.82
CA GLY A 15 -17.36 -2.38 9.21
C GLY A 15 -16.29 -1.40 8.72
N GLY A 16 -16.67 -0.54 7.77
CA GLY A 16 -15.74 0.33 7.05
C GLY A 16 -14.98 -0.39 5.93
N TYR A 17 -13.89 0.21 5.46
CA TYR A 17 -13.11 -0.23 4.32
C TYR A 17 -11.61 -0.20 4.64
N TRP A 18 -10.88 -1.16 4.07
CA TRP A 18 -9.43 -1.12 3.97
C TRP A 18 -9.00 -1.06 2.52
N ALA A 19 -7.84 -0.47 2.26
CA ALA A 19 -7.30 -0.26 0.93
C ALA A 19 -5.80 -0.52 0.90
N ILE A 20 -5.32 -1.12 -0.19
CA ILE A 20 -3.89 -1.36 -0.44
C ILE A 20 -3.50 -0.94 -1.85
N CYS A 21 -2.21 -0.66 -2.05
CA CYS A 21 -1.62 -0.46 -3.36
C CYS A 21 -0.57 -1.55 -3.64
N PRO A 22 -0.86 -2.52 -4.53
CA PRO A 22 0.08 -3.60 -4.84
C PRO A 22 1.43 -3.10 -5.38
N GLU A 23 1.43 -1.97 -6.09
CA GLU A 23 2.66 -1.35 -6.59
C GLU A 23 3.57 -0.81 -5.47
N ILE A 24 3.02 -0.51 -4.29
CA ILE A 24 3.73 0.10 -3.16
C ILE A 24 3.54 -0.75 -1.88
N PRO A 25 4.37 -1.80 -1.69
CA PRO A 25 4.32 -2.62 -0.49
C PRO A 25 4.46 -1.80 0.79
N GLY A 26 3.53 -2.03 1.72
CA GLY A 26 3.45 -1.33 3.01
C GLY A 26 2.52 -0.10 3.01
N ALA A 27 2.02 0.34 1.85
CA ALA A 27 1.01 1.39 1.79
C ALA A 27 -0.39 0.80 2.06
N ASN A 28 -0.98 1.21 3.18
CA ASN A 28 -2.31 0.78 3.60
C ASN A 28 -3.16 2.02 3.91
N GLY A 29 -4.42 2.00 3.49
CA GLY A 29 -5.43 2.98 3.85
C GLY A 29 -6.62 2.33 4.53
N GLN A 30 -7.34 3.10 5.34
CA GLN A 30 -8.57 2.66 5.98
C GLN A 30 -9.53 3.84 6.17
N GLY A 31 -10.82 3.57 6.25
CA GLY A 31 -11.83 4.58 6.50
C GLY A 31 -13.22 3.99 6.63
N GLU A 32 -14.17 4.78 7.14
CA GLU A 32 -15.58 4.38 7.22
C GLU A 32 -16.23 4.36 5.83
N THR A 33 -15.67 5.13 4.90
CA THR A 33 -16.08 5.21 3.50
C THR A 33 -14.94 4.84 2.54
N ILE A 34 -15.29 4.50 1.29
CA ILE A 34 -14.32 4.24 0.22
C ILE A 34 -13.44 5.47 -0.02
N GLU A 35 -14.02 6.67 0.03
CA GLU A 35 -13.31 7.94 -0.13
C GLU A 35 -12.26 8.15 0.96
N GLU A 36 -12.62 7.90 2.21
CA GLU A 36 -11.70 8.00 3.35
C GLU A 36 -10.57 6.97 3.25
N ALA A 37 -10.88 5.71 2.93
CA ALA A 37 -9.87 4.67 2.75
C ALA A 37 -8.89 5.01 1.63
N LYS A 38 -9.38 5.60 0.52
CA LYS A 38 -8.53 6.09 -0.57
C LYS A 38 -7.66 7.26 -0.14
N GLU A 39 -8.20 8.22 0.60
CA GLU A 39 -7.43 9.38 1.05
C GLU A 39 -6.34 8.96 2.04
N SER A 40 -6.68 8.06 2.96
CA SER A 40 -5.73 7.41 3.87
C SER A 40 -4.62 6.69 3.09
N LEU A 41 -4.97 5.89 2.07
CA LEU A 41 -4.00 5.19 1.22
C LEU A 41 -3.07 6.16 0.48
N LYS A 42 -3.58 7.27 -0.07
CA LYS A 42 -2.74 8.30 -0.71
C LYS A 42 -1.72 8.87 0.26
N GLY A 43 -2.14 9.16 1.49
CA GLY A 43 -1.26 9.64 2.55
C GLY A 43 -0.14 8.64 2.87
N ALA A 44 -0.48 7.36 3.01
CA ALA A 44 0.50 6.30 3.26
C ALA A 44 1.50 6.16 2.10
N ILE A 45 1.04 6.20 0.84
CA ILE A 45 1.92 6.16 -0.33
C ILE A 45 2.88 7.35 -0.30
N GLN A 46 2.37 8.56 -0.08
CA GLN A 46 3.19 9.77 -0.04
C GLN A 46 4.28 9.67 1.04
N LEU A 47 3.90 9.26 2.25
CA LEU A 47 4.83 9.14 3.36
C LEU A 47 5.95 8.14 3.08
N ILE A 48 5.62 6.98 2.49
CA ILE A 48 6.63 5.96 2.14
C ILE A 48 7.66 6.51 1.14
N PHE A 49 7.24 7.27 0.14
CA PHE A 49 8.16 7.86 -0.82
C PHE A 49 9.04 8.94 -0.20
N GLU A 50 8.46 9.81 0.63
CA GLU A 50 9.20 10.85 1.34
C GLU A 50 10.25 10.25 2.26
N ASP A 51 9.88 9.25 3.05
CA ASP A 51 10.76 8.55 3.99
C ASP A 51 11.91 7.84 3.25
N ARG A 52 11.59 7.02 2.22
CA ARG A 52 12.62 6.30 1.44
C ARG A 52 13.60 7.22 0.75
N LEU A 53 13.12 8.33 0.17
CA LEU A 53 14.00 9.31 -0.47
C LEU A 53 14.88 10.03 0.55
N ALA A 54 14.34 10.38 1.72
CA ALA A 54 15.09 11.02 2.78
C ALA A 54 16.16 10.09 3.37
N ASP A 55 15.85 8.80 3.57
CA ASP A 55 16.78 7.80 4.08
C ASP A 55 17.95 7.55 3.12
N ILE A 56 17.66 7.28 1.84
CA ILE A 56 18.70 7.03 0.83
C ILE A 56 19.64 8.23 0.70
N ARG A 57 19.10 9.46 0.65
CA ARG A 57 19.90 10.69 0.48
C ARG A 57 20.91 10.90 1.61
N GLN A 58 20.67 10.40 2.82
CA GLN A 58 21.63 10.52 3.92
C GLN A 58 22.89 9.66 3.71
N GLY A 59 22.78 8.57 2.94
CA GLY A 59 23.88 7.65 2.66
C GLY A 59 24.64 7.93 1.37
N LEU A 60 24.22 8.90 0.56
CA LEU A 60 24.84 9.18 -0.74
C LEU A 60 26.12 10.02 -0.64
N SER A 61 27.04 9.79 -1.56
CA SER A 61 28.20 10.66 -1.74
C SER A 61 27.80 11.98 -2.40
N GLN A 62 28.63 13.02 -2.23
CA GLN A 62 28.42 14.32 -2.87
C GLN A 62 28.45 14.28 -4.41
N SER A 63 29.03 13.22 -4.99
CA SER A 63 29.11 13.04 -6.44
C SER A 63 27.97 12.19 -7.01
N ALA A 64 26.97 11.81 -6.20
CA ALA A 64 25.81 11.06 -6.67
C ALA A 64 24.96 11.92 -7.63
N ILE A 65 24.43 11.28 -8.68
CA ILE A 65 23.58 11.94 -9.69
C ILE A 65 22.14 11.47 -9.47
N GLU A 66 21.22 12.40 -9.23
CA GLU A 66 19.78 12.14 -9.11
C GLU A 66 19.08 12.59 -10.39
N GLU A 67 18.40 11.68 -11.08
CA GLU A 67 17.63 11.96 -12.29
C GLU A 67 16.18 11.46 -12.18
N THR A 68 15.24 12.21 -12.75
CA THR A 68 13.84 11.81 -12.81
C THR A 68 13.57 10.98 -14.06
N ILE A 69 13.07 9.76 -13.87
CA ILE A 69 12.59 8.89 -14.95
C ILE A 69 11.05 8.85 -14.96
N SER A 70 10.45 8.80 -16.15
CA SER A 70 9.00 8.68 -16.32
C SER A 70 8.65 7.33 -16.95
N ILE A 71 7.71 6.62 -16.33
CA ILE A 71 7.17 5.36 -16.84
C ILE A 71 5.66 5.50 -17.12
N SER A 72 5.17 4.87 -18.18
CA SER A 72 3.74 4.87 -18.54
C SER A 72 3.16 3.47 -18.42
N LYS A 73 2.13 3.29 -17.59
CA LYS A 73 1.43 1.99 -17.43
C LYS A 73 0.60 1.69 -18.68
N LYS A 74 0.83 0.54 -19.32
CA LYS A 74 -0.09 0.02 -20.34
C LYS A 74 -1.28 -0.63 -19.63
N ARG A 75 -2.48 -0.06 -19.78
CA ARG A 75 -3.71 -0.68 -19.28
C ARG A 75 -4.12 -1.80 -20.24
N ASN A 76 -3.97 -3.05 -19.84
CA ASN A 76 -4.59 -4.18 -20.54
C ASN A 76 -6.06 -4.27 -20.10
N LYS A 77 -7.00 -4.10 -21.04
CA LYS A 77 -8.44 -4.05 -20.76
C LYS A 77 -9.06 -5.41 -20.39
N GLU A 78 -8.32 -6.52 -20.47
CA GLU A 78 -8.86 -7.89 -20.47
C GLU A 78 -8.55 -8.71 -19.20
N GLN A 79 -7.79 -8.19 -18.22
CA GLN A 79 -7.24 -9.01 -17.11
C GLN A 79 -7.93 -8.87 -15.75
N ILE A 80 -9.09 -8.22 -15.65
CA ILE A 80 -9.81 -8.15 -14.37
C ILE A 80 -11.18 -8.80 -14.56
N THR A 81 -11.24 -10.12 -14.41
CA THR A 81 -12.52 -10.83 -14.30
C THR A 81 -12.68 -11.65 -13.04
N ASN A 82 -11.61 -12.18 -12.43
CA ASN A 82 -11.77 -13.01 -11.23
C ASN A 82 -10.82 -12.57 -10.13
N ILE A 83 -11.39 -12.03 -9.05
CA ILE A 83 -10.70 -11.59 -7.83
C ILE A 83 -10.14 -12.79 -7.02
N GLU A 84 -10.53 -14.01 -7.37
CA GLU A 84 -10.20 -15.24 -6.65
C GLU A 84 -8.76 -15.75 -6.91
N ASP A 85 -8.09 -15.29 -7.97
CA ASP A 85 -6.75 -15.79 -8.35
C ASP A 85 -5.58 -15.04 -7.65
N VAL A 86 -5.84 -13.94 -6.92
CA VAL A 86 -4.79 -13.12 -6.28
C VAL A 86 -4.36 -13.66 -4.91
N PHE A 87 -5.08 -14.67 -4.37
CA PHE A 87 -4.89 -15.12 -2.99
C PHE A 87 -3.96 -16.32 -2.80
N HIS A 88 -3.43 -16.95 -3.86
CA HIS A 88 -2.70 -18.22 -3.69
C HIS A 88 -1.16 -18.15 -3.69
N GLU A 89 -0.55 -16.97 -3.87
CA GLU A 89 0.92 -16.78 -3.74
C GLU A 89 1.32 -15.79 -2.61
N SER A 90 0.38 -15.28 -1.83
CA SER A 90 0.63 -14.31 -0.76
C SER A 90 0.66 -14.89 0.66
N GLU A 91 0.63 -16.22 0.82
CA GLU A 91 0.73 -16.88 2.14
C GLU A 91 2.06 -16.61 2.87
N ASN A 92 3.00 -15.87 2.28
CA ASN A 92 4.24 -15.44 2.95
C ASN A 92 4.37 -13.93 3.24
N CYS A 93 3.40 -13.09 2.87
CA CYS A 93 3.47 -11.63 3.11
C CYS A 93 2.37 -11.07 4.03
N TYR A 94 1.29 -11.82 4.28
CA TYR A 94 0.12 -11.34 5.04
C TYR A 94 -0.03 -12.01 6.42
N ASN A 95 1.09 -12.23 7.12
CA ASN A 95 1.03 -12.43 8.56
C ASN A 95 0.51 -11.15 9.21
N LYS A 96 -0.80 -11.10 9.50
CA LYS A 96 -1.45 -10.72 10.77
C LYS A 96 -0.68 -9.74 11.70
N GLN A 97 -0.02 -8.73 11.15
CA GLN A 97 0.84 -7.83 11.91
C GLN A 97 0.04 -6.56 12.24
N LEU A 98 -0.60 -6.62 13.42
CA LEU A 98 -0.78 -5.50 14.35
C LEU A 98 -1.80 -4.40 13.98
N PHE A 99 -3.07 -4.76 14.01
CA PHE A 99 -4.09 -3.87 14.60
C PHE A 99 -4.65 -4.55 15.86
N THR A 100 -3.83 -4.63 16.91
CA THR A 100 -4.34 -4.84 18.27
C THR A 100 -4.17 -3.52 19.02
N ASN A 101 -5.26 -2.78 19.14
CA ASN A 101 -5.33 -1.57 19.95
C ASN A 101 -5.34 -1.99 21.43
N ASP A 102 -4.56 -1.28 22.26
CA ASP A 102 -4.41 -1.13 23.73
C ASP A 102 -5.26 -1.89 24.79
N LEU A 103 -5.93 -3.01 24.47
CA LEU A 103 -6.66 -3.83 25.45
C LEU A 103 -6.04 -5.21 25.73
N GLY A 104 -4.79 -5.42 25.33
CA GLY A 104 -3.93 -6.42 25.98
C GLY A 104 -4.42 -7.88 25.96
N GLN A 105 -5.14 -8.34 24.94
CA GLN A 105 -5.49 -9.76 24.81
C GLN A 105 -4.92 -10.40 23.55
N LYS A 106 -3.79 -11.10 23.73
CA LYS A 106 -3.34 -12.16 22.84
C LYS A 106 -4.30 -13.33 22.94
N ARG A 107 -4.76 -13.88 21.82
CA ARG A 107 -5.11 -15.31 21.77
C ARG A 107 -4.25 -16.01 20.72
N VAL A 108 -3.53 -16.99 21.24
CA VAL A 108 -2.68 -17.96 20.56
C VAL A 108 -3.55 -19.18 20.28
N SER A 109 -3.53 -19.66 19.04
CA SER A 109 -3.47 -21.07 18.65
C SER A 109 -3.19 -21.11 17.16
#